data_AF-A4UWN0-F1
#
_entry.id   AF-A4UWN0-F1
#
_cell.length_a   1.000
_cell.length_b   1.000
_cell.length_c   1.000
_cell.angle_alpha   90.00
_cell.angle_beta   90.00
_cell.angle_gamma   90.00
#
_symmetry.space_group_name_H-M   'P 1'
#
loop_
_entity.id
_entity.type
_entity.pdbx_description
1 polymer ?
#
loop_
_entity_poly.entity_id
_entity_poly.type
_entity_poly.pdbx_seq_one_letter_code
_entity_poly.pdbx_strand_id
1 'polypeptide(L)'
;MFVLLLLQIINSKAPPFGRLRVEGNKIVGEKRAPGMLRGVCLSWHNWWKQFYNANTINHLKTDFHANVIRAAIGVDADGGYFDNKDNAYSCLYAAVDAAINAGIYAIVDWQTFVIHESDAKQFFTTVATKYKGKSNVIYDIFNEPEAAKWPEIKAYSISLIGTIRAIDPNAFILVPTPNWDQYVEQAAADPITEYSNIAYTIHIYAATHPLSYLDNAREAIKTIPLFGGEIGAMEASGDGALDVTKYNTWISFYEENSIPYLCWAVQSKQETCSILKPSEDWNDLTEWGKLCKSTITAHQ
;
A
#
# COMPACT_ATOMS: atom_id res chain seq x y z
N MET A 1 -42.90 10.06 -26.04
CA MET A 1 -42.47 8.97 -25.14
C MET A 1 -41.00 9.20 -24.83
N PHE A 2 -40.68 9.91 -23.75
CA PHE A 2 -39.29 10.20 -23.35
C PHE A 2 -38.81 9.03 -22.47
N VAL A 3 -37.84 8.27 -22.95
CA VAL A 3 -37.15 7.25 -22.15
C VAL A 3 -36.13 7.99 -21.27
N LEU A 4 -36.46 8.15 -19.99
CA LEU A 4 -35.49 8.54 -18.97
C LEU A 4 -34.52 7.37 -18.78
N LEU A 5 -33.31 7.52 -19.33
CA LEU A 5 -32.19 6.65 -19.02
C LEU A 5 -31.75 6.97 -17.58
N LEU A 6 -32.29 6.24 -16.61
CA LEU A 6 -31.76 6.22 -15.25
C LEU A 6 -30.38 5.56 -15.30
N LEU A 7 -29.33 6.38 -15.44
CA LEU A 7 -27.99 5.99 -15.05
C LEU A 7 -28.04 5.62 -13.57
N GLN A 8 -28.10 4.34 -13.27
CA GLN A 8 -27.72 3.83 -11.96
C GLN A 8 -26.24 4.19 -11.79
N ILE A 9 -25.98 5.35 -11.19
CA ILE A 9 -24.71 5.63 -10.55
C ILE A 9 -24.62 4.57 -9.45
N ILE A 10 -23.88 3.50 -9.70
CA ILE A 10 -23.44 2.58 -8.65
C ILE A 10 -22.64 3.48 -7.70
N ASN A 11 -23.30 3.94 -6.64
CA ASN A 11 -22.65 4.66 -5.56
C ASN A 11 -21.68 3.67 -4.92
N SER A 12 -20.42 3.72 -5.36
CA SER A 12 -19.31 3.10 -4.63
C SER A 12 -19.41 3.55 -3.19
N LYS A 13 -19.33 2.59 -2.25
CA LYS A 13 -19.33 2.93 -0.83
C LYS A 13 -18.10 3.79 -0.56
N ALA A 14 -18.33 5.01 -0.10
CA ALA A 14 -17.25 5.90 0.29
C ALA A 14 -16.38 5.17 1.33
N PRO A 15 -15.04 5.21 1.20
CA PRO A 15 -14.17 4.60 2.19
C PRO A 15 -14.24 5.39 3.51
N PRO A 16 -13.75 4.85 4.64
CA PRO A 16 -14.06 5.37 5.97
C PRO A 16 -13.68 6.84 6.22
N PHE A 17 -12.68 7.37 5.50
CA PHE A 17 -12.24 8.77 5.60
C PHE A 17 -12.52 9.58 4.33
N GLY A 18 -13.35 9.07 3.42
CA GLY A 18 -13.64 9.72 2.14
C GLY A 18 -12.39 9.88 1.26
N ARG A 19 -12.29 10.96 0.49
CA ARG A 19 -11.09 11.21 -0.32
C ARG A 19 -9.92 11.67 0.55
N LEU A 20 -8.83 10.89 0.54
CA LEU A 20 -7.58 11.26 1.19
C LEU A 20 -6.90 12.42 0.46
N ARG A 21 -6.20 13.25 1.24
CA ARG A 21 -5.39 14.36 0.75
C ARG A 21 -4.21 14.59 1.68
N VAL A 22 -3.28 15.42 1.24
CA VAL A 22 -2.19 15.89 2.07
C VAL A 22 -2.41 17.35 2.42
N GLU A 23 -2.39 17.65 3.71
CA GLU A 23 -2.36 19.01 4.24
C GLU A 23 -1.06 19.19 5.03
N GLY A 24 -0.12 19.98 4.48
CA GLY A 24 1.22 20.09 5.03
C GLY A 24 1.97 18.76 4.95
N ASN A 25 2.40 18.25 6.10
CA ASN A 25 3.11 16.99 6.30
C ASN A 25 2.20 15.86 6.83
N LYS A 26 0.87 16.00 6.70
CA LYS A 26 -0.09 15.01 7.24
C LYS A 26 -1.05 14.51 6.16
N ILE A 27 -1.37 13.22 6.26
CA ILE A 27 -2.41 12.56 5.48
C ILE A 27 -3.73 12.76 6.22
N VAL A 28 -4.72 13.35 5.54
CA VAL A 28 -6.03 13.64 6.11
C VAL A 28 -7.15 13.15 5.18
N GLY A 29 -8.27 12.77 5.77
CA GLY A 29 -9.50 12.49 5.06
C GLY A 29 -10.42 13.71 4.92
N GLU A 30 -11.68 13.43 4.65
CA GLU A 30 -12.75 14.43 4.68
C GLU A 30 -12.84 15.11 6.04
N LYS A 31 -13.23 16.39 6.03
CA LYS A 31 -13.32 17.23 7.24
C LYS A 31 -12.03 17.33 8.08
N ARG A 32 -10.85 17.04 7.48
CA ARG A 32 -9.52 17.12 8.13
C ARG A 32 -9.32 16.09 9.26
N ALA A 33 -10.12 15.03 9.31
CA ALA A 33 -9.83 13.90 10.19
C ALA A 33 -8.52 13.23 9.76
N PRO A 34 -7.71 12.69 10.69
CA PRO A 34 -6.51 11.92 10.32
C PRO A 34 -6.86 10.78 9.37
N GLY A 35 -6.16 10.67 8.24
CA GLY A 35 -6.37 9.64 7.22
C GLY A 35 -5.74 8.31 7.61
N MET A 36 -6.03 7.83 8.81
CA MET A 36 -5.32 6.74 9.46
C MET A 36 -5.75 5.37 8.92
N LEU A 37 -5.00 4.85 7.96
CA LEU A 37 -5.26 3.53 7.38
C LEU A 37 -4.46 2.46 8.10
N ARG A 38 -5.11 1.33 8.37
CA ARG A 38 -4.53 0.15 9.02
C ARG A 38 -5.00 -1.05 8.26
N GLY A 39 -4.08 -1.83 7.74
CA GLY A 39 -4.44 -2.87 6.79
C GLY A 39 -3.41 -3.96 6.62
N VAL A 40 -3.61 -4.72 5.55
CA VAL A 40 -2.84 -5.90 5.25
C VAL A 40 -2.48 -5.91 3.77
N CYS A 41 -1.24 -6.27 3.46
CA CYS A 41 -0.78 -6.49 2.11
C CYS A 41 -1.20 -7.89 1.63
N LEU A 42 -1.78 -7.99 0.44
CA LEU A 42 -1.77 -9.26 -0.29
C LEU A 42 -0.35 -9.48 -0.80
N SER A 43 0.16 -10.72 -0.70
CA SER A 43 1.46 -11.04 -1.27
C SER A 43 1.43 -11.01 -2.81
N TRP A 44 2.59 -11.17 -3.44
CA TRP A 44 2.82 -11.11 -4.87
C TRP A 44 1.78 -11.91 -5.66
N HIS A 45 1.03 -11.22 -6.53
CA HIS A 45 -0.11 -11.82 -7.24
C HIS A 45 0.27 -13.06 -8.07
N ASN A 46 1.47 -13.08 -8.64
CA ASN A 46 1.98 -14.14 -9.50
C ASN A 46 2.19 -15.47 -8.75
N TRP A 47 2.39 -15.43 -7.43
CA TRP A 47 2.57 -16.61 -6.59
C TRP A 47 1.35 -16.91 -5.70
N TRP A 48 0.57 -15.89 -5.35
CA TRP A 48 -0.50 -15.98 -4.35
C TRP A 48 -1.87 -15.50 -4.86
N LYS A 49 -2.14 -15.66 -6.18
CA LYS A 49 -3.38 -15.19 -6.83
C LYS A 49 -4.67 -15.70 -6.19
N GLN A 50 -4.66 -16.85 -5.52
CA GLN A 50 -5.84 -17.41 -4.86
C GLN A 50 -6.41 -16.47 -3.80
N PHE A 51 -5.61 -15.55 -3.24
CA PHE A 51 -6.08 -14.56 -2.27
C PHE A 51 -6.63 -13.27 -2.89
N TYR A 52 -6.50 -13.07 -4.21
CA TYR A 52 -6.99 -11.88 -4.92
C TYR A 52 -8.48 -12.01 -5.27
N ASN A 53 -9.34 -12.04 -4.24
CA ASN A 53 -10.77 -12.23 -4.40
C ASN A 53 -11.60 -11.55 -3.30
N ALA A 54 -12.90 -11.40 -3.52
CA ALA A 54 -13.80 -10.71 -2.61
C ALA A 54 -13.96 -11.37 -1.24
N ASN A 55 -13.83 -12.70 -1.13
CA ASN A 55 -13.91 -13.39 0.16
C ASN A 55 -12.73 -13.02 1.05
N THR A 56 -11.51 -13.01 0.51
CA THR A 56 -10.32 -12.53 1.22
C THR A 56 -10.49 -11.09 1.67
N ILE A 57 -10.88 -10.19 0.77
CA ILE A 57 -11.01 -8.76 1.11
C ILE A 57 -12.09 -8.54 2.18
N ASN A 58 -13.23 -9.21 2.07
CA ASN A 58 -14.28 -9.13 3.09
C ASN A 58 -13.81 -9.72 4.42
N HIS A 59 -13.08 -10.84 4.41
CA HIS A 59 -12.52 -11.43 5.62
C HIS A 59 -11.56 -10.47 6.33
N LEU A 60 -10.60 -9.87 5.61
CA LEU A 60 -9.69 -8.88 6.17
C LEU A 60 -10.44 -7.68 6.75
N LYS A 61 -11.49 -7.20 6.05
CA LYS A 61 -12.33 -6.12 6.58
C LYS A 61 -13.05 -6.54 7.87
N THR A 62 -13.68 -7.69 7.91
CA THR A 62 -14.59 -8.06 9.01
C THR A 62 -13.87 -8.67 10.21
N ASP A 63 -12.81 -9.43 9.97
CA ASP A 63 -12.12 -10.18 11.02
C ASP A 63 -10.83 -9.48 11.49
N PHE A 64 -10.11 -8.81 10.58
CA PHE A 64 -8.93 -8.01 10.94
C PHE A 64 -9.27 -6.53 11.17
N HIS A 65 -10.51 -6.10 10.88
CA HIS A 65 -10.92 -4.69 10.90
C HIS A 65 -10.10 -3.80 9.95
N ALA A 66 -9.52 -4.39 8.91
CA ALA A 66 -8.72 -3.63 7.94
C ALA A 66 -9.58 -2.61 7.21
N ASN A 67 -9.11 -1.36 7.13
CA ASN A 67 -9.75 -0.29 6.36
C ASN A 67 -9.01 0.02 5.05
N VAL A 68 -7.92 -0.70 4.77
CA VAL A 68 -7.16 -0.68 3.51
C VAL A 68 -6.59 -2.07 3.22
N ILE A 69 -6.45 -2.40 1.95
CA ILE A 69 -5.63 -3.52 1.46
C ILE A 69 -4.60 -2.99 0.46
N ARG A 70 -3.48 -3.71 0.30
CA ARG A 70 -2.49 -3.46 -0.76
C ARG A 70 -2.43 -4.65 -1.71
N ALA A 71 -2.60 -4.39 -3.00
CA ALA A 71 -2.58 -5.40 -4.06
C ALA A 71 -1.22 -5.34 -4.76
N ALA A 72 -0.30 -6.20 -4.34
CA ALA A 72 1.08 -6.30 -4.83
C ALA A 72 1.14 -6.96 -6.23
N ILE A 73 1.18 -6.14 -7.28
CA ILE A 73 1.26 -6.64 -8.66
C ILE A 73 2.71 -6.80 -9.07
N GLY A 74 3.27 -7.99 -8.77
CA GLY A 74 4.62 -8.39 -9.19
C GLY A 74 4.88 -8.11 -10.67
N VAL A 75 5.97 -7.40 -10.98
CA VAL A 75 6.24 -6.91 -12.34
C VAL A 75 7.15 -7.86 -13.11
N ASP A 76 8.37 -8.03 -12.63
CA ASP A 76 9.51 -8.65 -13.30
C ASP A 76 9.99 -9.96 -12.66
N ALA A 77 9.31 -10.41 -11.60
CA ALA A 77 9.45 -11.75 -11.06
C ALA A 77 8.67 -12.78 -11.89
N ASP A 78 9.08 -14.04 -11.85
CA ASP A 78 8.47 -15.16 -12.59
C ASP A 78 6.93 -15.19 -12.43
N GLY A 79 6.23 -15.18 -13.57
CA GLY A 79 4.77 -15.15 -13.65
C GLY A 79 4.15 -13.76 -13.43
N GLY A 80 4.96 -12.72 -13.28
CA GLY A 80 4.56 -11.34 -13.06
C GLY A 80 3.93 -10.66 -14.27
N TYR A 81 3.76 -9.34 -14.20
CA TYR A 81 3.16 -8.52 -15.25
C TYR A 81 3.83 -8.70 -16.61
N PHE A 82 5.16 -8.81 -16.67
CA PHE A 82 5.86 -9.00 -17.96
C PHE A 82 5.59 -10.35 -18.60
N ASP A 83 5.38 -11.39 -17.80
CA ASP A 83 5.07 -12.73 -18.31
C ASP A 83 3.59 -12.90 -18.63
N ASN A 84 2.70 -12.28 -17.83
CA ASN A 84 1.25 -12.47 -17.94
C ASN A 84 0.45 -11.23 -17.50
N LYS A 85 0.34 -10.24 -18.40
CA LYS A 85 -0.44 -9.01 -18.19
C LYS A 85 -1.91 -9.28 -17.86
N ASP A 86 -2.53 -10.28 -18.50
CA ASP A 86 -3.94 -10.61 -18.28
C ASP A 86 -4.17 -11.10 -16.84
N ASN A 87 -3.30 -11.97 -16.33
CA ASN A 87 -3.34 -12.42 -14.94
C ASN A 87 -3.14 -11.23 -13.98
N ALA A 88 -2.14 -10.40 -14.22
CA ALA A 88 -1.86 -9.21 -13.41
C ALA A 88 -3.06 -8.26 -13.30
N TYR A 89 -3.67 -7.89 -14.43
CA TYR A 89 -4.85 -7.02 -14.43
C TYR A 89 -6.07 -7.71 -13.80
N SER A 90 -6.28 -9.00 -14.05
CA SER A 90 -7.43 -9.72 -13.50
C SER A 90 -7.35 -9.82 -11.97
N CYS A 91 -6.19 -10.14 -11.40
CA CYS A 91 -5.95 -10.16 -9.96
C CYS A 91 -6.12 -8.77 -9.36
N LEU A 92 -5.50 -7.75 -9.96
CA LEU A 92 -5.61 -6.38 -9.50
C LEU A 92 -7.08 -5.93 -9.43
N TYR A 93 -7.83 -6.11 -10.51
CA TYR A 93 -9.22 -5.66 -10.57
C TYR A 93 -10.10 -6.43 -9.62
N ALA A 94 -9.89 -7.74 -9.45
CA ALA A 94 -10.63 -8.53 -8.47
C ALA A 94 -10.45 -7.99 -7.03
N ALA A 95 -9.21 -7.65 -6.64
CA ALA A 95 -8.92 -7.11 -5.32
C ALA A 95 -9.45 -5.67 -5.14
N VAL A 96 -9.18 -4.78 -6.10
CA VAL A 96 -9.57 -3.36 -6.02
C VAL A 96 -11.09 -3.20 -6.11
N ASP A 97 -11.77 -3.91 -7.02
CA ASP A 97 -13.23 -3.85 -7.14
C ASP A 97 -13.89 -4.41 -5.87
N ALA A 98 -13.33 -5.47 -5.28
CA ALA A 98 -13.80 -6.00 -3.99
C ALA A 98 -13.64 -5.00 -2.85
N ALA A 99 -12.50 -4.31 -2.76
CA ALA A 99 -12.26 -3.28 -1.74
C ALA A 99 -13.23 -2.09 -1.87
N ILE A 100 -13.47 -1.62 -3.11
CA ILE A 100 -14.46 -0.58 -3.41
C ILE A 100 -15.87 -1.02 -2.97
N ASN A 101 -16.27 -2.24 -3.31
CA ASN A 101 -17.57 -2.79 -2.94
C ASN A 101 -17.73 -3.00 -1.42
N ALA A 102 -16.64 -3.38 -0.76
CA ALA A 102 -16.55 -3.48 0.69
C ALA A 102 -16.54 -2.10 1.36
N GLY A 103 -16.23 -1.02 0.63
CA GLY A 103 -16.16 0.34 1.16
C GLY A 103 -14.89 0.59 1.99
N ILE A 104 -13.78 -0.01 1.59
CA ILE A 104 -12.44 0.23 2.16
C ILE A 104 -11.49 0.74 1.06
N TYR A 105 -10.28 1.17 1.43
CA TYR A 105 -9.27 1.60 0.46
C TYR A 105 -8.56 0.41 -0.19
N ALA A 106 -8.02 0.62 -1.40
CA ALA A 106 -7.12 -0.31 -2.06
C ALA A 106 -5.90 0.44 -2.59
N ILE A 107 -4.72 -0.05 -2.26
CA ILE A 107 -3.45 0.39 -2.84
C ILE A 107 -3.17 -0.48 -4.06
N VAL A 108 -3.03 0.16 -5.22
CA VAL A 108 -2.52 -0.43 -6.45
C VAL A 108 -1.01 -0.32 -6.40
N ASP A 109 -0.32 -1.44 -6.22
CA ASP A 109 1.13 -1.44 -6.07
C ASP A 109 1.83 -2.03 -7.29
N TRP A 110 2.73 -1.24 -7.88
CA TRP A 110 3.70 -1.65 -8.89
C TRP A 110 4.90 -2.33 -8.21
N GLN A 111 4.71 -3.62 -7.89
CA GLN A 111 5.61 -4.42 -7.07
C GLN A 111 6.85 -4.86 -7.86
N THR A 112 7.91 -4.07 -7.77
CA THR A 112 9.23 -4.32 -8.35
C THR A 112 10.33 -3.66 -7.50
N PHE A 113 11.59 -4.00 -7.80
CA PHE A 113 12.78 -3.45 -7.16
C PHE A 113 13.57 -2.47 -8.05
N VAL A 114 13.20 -2.39 -9.33
CA VAL A 114 13.91 -1.60 -10.34
C VAL A 114 12.96 -0.71 -11.14
N ILE A 115 13.51 0.35 -11.74
CA ILE A 115 12.72 1.31 -12.50
C ILE A 115 12.33 0.72 -13.87
N HIS A 116 11.02 0.63 -14.12
CA HIS A 116 10.40 0.24 -15.39
C HIS A 116 9.49 1.36 -15.93
N GLU A 117 10.01 2.57 -16.15
CA GLU A 117 9.19 3.78 -16.38
C GLU A 117 8.16 3.66 -17.50
N SER A 118 8.55 3.12 -18.65
CA SER A 118 7.63 3.03 -19.80
C SER A 118 6.46 2.08 -19.52
N ASP A 119 6.74 0.92 -18.92
CA ASP A 119 5.74 -0.07 -18.55
C ASP A 119 4.86 0.40 -17.40
N ALA A 120 5.45 1.05 -16.39
CA ALA A 120 4.72 1.65 -15.29
C ALA A 120 3.74 2.72 -15.81
N LYS A 121 4.16 3.59 -16.74
CA LYS A 121 3.26 4.56 -17.39
C LYS A 121 2.11 3.88 -18.11
N GLN A 122 2.37 2.80 -18.84
CA GLN A 122 1.31 2.04 -19.52
C GLN A 122 0.33 1.43 -18.51
N PHE A 123 0.85 0.80 -17.46
CA PHE A 123 0.06 0.18 -16.41
C PHE A 123 -0.81 1.22 -15.70
N PHE A 124 -0.22 2.29 -15.18
CA PHE A 124 -0.95 3.32 -14.46
C PHE A 124 -1.91 4.11 -15.34
N THR A 125 -1.61 4.30 -16.63
CA THR A 125 -2.60 4.86 -17.58
C THR A 125 -3.86 3.99 -17.64
N THR A 126 -3.68 2.67 -17.74
CA THR A 126 -4.78 1.71 -17.82
C THR A 126 -5.59 1.69 -16.51
N VAL A 127 -4.90 1.57 -15.37
CA VAL A 127 -5.54 1.46 -14.05
C VAL A 127 -6.20 2.78 -13.64
N ALA A 128 -5.54 3.92 -13.83
CA ALA A 128 -6.12 5.24 -13.53
C ALA A 128 -7.34 5.53 -14.40
N THR A 129 -7.34 5.12 -15.68
CA THR A 129 -8.51 5.29 -16.56
C THR A 129 -9.73 4.53 -16.04
N LYS A 130 -9.53 3.30 -15.55
CA LYS A 130 -10.61 2.48 -14.97
C LYS A 130 -11.12 3.06 -13.65
N TYR A 131 -10.24 3.54 -12.79
CA TYR A 131 -10.56 3.93 -11.42
C TYR A 131 -10.67 5.44 -11.17
N LYS A 132 -10.55 6.28 -12.20
CA LYS A 132 -10.65 7.74 -12.07
C LYS A 132 -11.86 8.16 -11.23
N GLY A 133 -11.62 9.03 -10.26
CA GLY A 133 -12.66 9.56 -9.39
C GLY A 133 -13.09 8.61 -8.26
N LYS A 134 -12.55 7.39 -8.15
CA LYS A 134 -12.79 6.51 -7.00
C LYS A 134 -11.92 6.91 -5.82
N SER A 135 -12.53 7.44 -4.76
CA SER A 135 -11.81 7.87 -3.54
C SER A 135 -11.14 6.73 -2.78
N ASN A 136 -11.51 5.48 -3.06
CA ASN A 136 -10.93 4.28 -2.45
C ASN A 136 -9.52 3.95 -2.98
N VAL A 137 -9.15 4.42 -4.18
CA VAL A 137 -7.95 3.95 -4.88
C VAL A 137 -6.75 4.85 -4.59
N ILE A 138 -5.67 4.21 -4.15
CA ILE A 138 -4.36 4.80 -3.89
C ILE A 138 -3.37 4.16 -4.87
N TYR A 139 -2.46 4.94 -5.45
CA TYR A 139 -1.48 4.42 -6.41
C TYR A 139 -0.10 4.43 -5.76
N ASP A 140 0.49 3.26 -5.60
CA ASP A 140 1.87 3.07 -5.16
C ASP A 140 2.74 2.78 -6.39
N ILE A 141 3.50 3.79 -6.81
CA ILE A 141 4.04 3.87 -8.18
C ILE A 141 5.28 3.01 -8.40
N PHE A 142 5.89 2.52 -7.32
CA PHE A 142 7.06 1.66 -7.34
C PHE A 142 7.34 1.19 -5.91
N ASN A 143 7.21 -0.11 -5.65
CA ASN A 143 7.33 -0.71 -4.32
C ASN A 143 8.64 -0.40 -3.57
N GLU A 144 9.80 -0.85 -4.06
CA GLU A 144 11.04 -0.79 -3.26
C GLU A 144 12.27 -0.55 -4.13
N PRO A 145 12.71 0.70 -4.31
CA PRO A 145 13.94 0.99 -5.02
C PRO A 145 15.16 0.38 -4.33
N GLU A 146 15.75 -0.65 -4.93
CA GLU A 146 16.94 -1.32 -4.38
C GLU A 146 18.21 -0.49 -4.67
N ALA A 147 18.49 -0.26 -5.96
CA ALA A 147 19.74 0.38 -6.38
C ALA A 147 19.60 1.89 -6.61
N ALA A 148 18.44 2.33 -7.12
CA ALA A 148 18.19 3.69 -7.58
C ALA A 148 18.36 4.71 -6.43
N LYS A 149 18.97 5.86 -6.74
CA LYS A 149 19.17 6.95 -5.76
C LYS A 149 18.00 7.94 -5.79
N TRP A 150 17.89 8.75 -4.73
CA TRP A 150 16.80 9.71 -4.59
C TRP A 150 16.57 10.58 -5.84
N PRO A 151 17.59 11.15 -6.52
CA PRO A 151 17.35 11.93 -7.73
C PRO A 151 16.69 11.14 -8.88
N GLU A 152 17.05 9.86 -9.05
CA GLU A 152 16.48 8.97 -10.06
C GLU A 152 15.02 8.61 -9.71
N ILE A 153 14.78 8.26 -8.44
CA ILE A 153 13.45 7.95 -7.90
C ILE A 153 12.54 9.17 -8.03
N LYS A 154 13.04 10.36 -7.67
CA LYS A 154 12.31 11.63 -7.77
C LYS A 154 11.91 11.94 -9.21
N ALA A 155 12.85 11.81 -10.16
CA ALA A 155 12.59 12.03 -11.58
C ALA A 155 11.54 11.05 -12.14
N TYR A 156 11.69 9.76 -11.83
CA TYR A 156 10.69 8.73 -12.15
C TYR A 156 9.32 9.08 -11.57
N SER A 157 9.28 9.47 -10.30
CA SER A 157 8.04 9.74 -9.57
C SER A 157 7.29 10.95 -10.14
N ILE A 158 7.99 12.06 -10.42
CA ILE A 158 7.42 13.25 -11.07
C ILE A 158 6.77 12.87 -12.41
N SER A 159 7.44 12.01 -13.18
CA SER A 159 6.98 11.53 -14.49
C SER A 159 5.71 10.68 -14.39
N LEU A 160 5.67 9.75 -13.43
CA LEU A 160 4.51 8.86 -13.19
C LEU A 160 3.33 9.62 -12.56
N ILE A 161 3.59 10.54 -11.63
CA ILE A 161 2.57 11.41 -11.05
C ILE A 161 1.90 12.22 -12.17
N GLY A 162 2.66 12.84 -13.06
CA GLY A 162 2.11 13.56 -14.20
C GLY A 162 1.22 12.70 -15.09
N THR A 163 1.64 11.45 -15.34
CA THR A 163 0.87 10.46 -16.13
C THR A 163 -0.47 10.13 -15.46
N ILE A 164 -0.48 9.83 -14.16
CA ILE A 164 -1.71 9.51 -13.42
C ILE A 164 -2.62 10.75 -13.33
N ARG A 165 -2.05 11.92 -13.02
CA ARG A 165 -2.80 13.18 -12.81
C ARG A 165 -3.44 13.73 -14.07
N ALA A 166 -2.91 13.42 -15.24
CA ALA A 166 -3.56 13.73 -16.52
C ALA A 166 -4.92 13.02 -16.66
N ILE A 167 -5.16 11.94 -15.91
CA ILE A 167 -6.37 11.11 -15.95
C ILE A 167 -7.24 11.33 -14.69
N ASP A 168 -6.62 11.31 -13.51
CA ASP A 168 -7.26 11.61 -12.23
C ASP A 168 -6.51 12.72 -11.50
N PRO A 169 -6.93 14.00 -11.68
CA PRO A 169 -6.29 15.15 -11.05
C PRO A 169 -6.26 15.08 -9.52
N ASN A 170 -7.13 14.26 -8.90
CA ASN A 170 -7.29 14.14 -7.45
C ASN A 170 -6.92 12.74 -6.91
N ALA A 171 -6.17 11.93 -7.67
CA ALA A 171 -5.53 10.70 -7.19
C ALA A 171 -4.81 10.88 -5.83
N PHE A 172 -4.61 9.83 -5.06
CA PHE A 172 -3.66 9.84 -3.94
C PHE A 172 -2.52 8.90 -4.31
N ILE A 173 -1.29 9.41 -4.29
CA ILE A 173 -0.13 8.70 -4.84
C ILE A 173 0.92 8.51 -3.76
N LEU A 174 1.40 7.29 -3.60
CA LEU A 174 2.55 6.95 -2.78
C LEU A 174 3.81 6.99 -3.63
N VAL A 175 4.88 7.54 -3.07
CA VAL A 175 6.17 7.76 -3.70
C VAL A 175 7.23 7.01 -2.88
N PRO A 176 8.01 6.11 -3.50
CA PRO A 176 9.03 5.37 -2.77
C PRO A 176 10.21 6.22 -2.33
N THR A 177 10.99 5.66 -1.41
CA THR A 177 12.25 6.22 -0.95
C THR A 177 13.40 5.23 -1.20
N PRO A 178 14.67 5.69 -1.24
CA PRO A 178 15.78 4.80 -1.58
C PRO A 178 15.95 3.64 -0.60
N ASN A 179 16.61 2.57 -1.07
CA ASN A 179 17.06 1.44 -0.28
C ASN A 179 15.89 0.67 0.34
N TRP A 180 15.02 0.12 -0.52
CA TRP A 180 13.77 -0.56 -0.14
C TRP A 180 12.91 0.29 0.80
N ASP A 181 12.66 1.54 0.41
CA ASP A 181 11.85 2.48 1.19
C ASP A 181 12.36 2.72 2.62
N GLN A 182 13.67 2.82 2.82
CA GLN A 182 14.24 3.05 4.16
C GLN A 182 14.75 4.47 4.36
N TYR A 183 15.21 5.13 3.31
CA TYR A 183 15.92 6.41 3.41
C TYR A 183 15.01 7.61 3.22
N VAL A 184 13.99 7.71 4.07
CA VAL A 184 13.01 8.81 4.09
C VAL A 184 13.63 10.17 4.33
N GLU A 185 14.78 10.24 5.01
CA GLU A 185 15.50 11.48 5.23
C GLU A 185 16.00 12.13 3.92
N GLN A 186 16.30 11.32 2.90
CA GLN A 186 16.74 11.84 1.59
C GLN A 186 15.58 12.51 0.86
N ALA A 187 14.39 11.90 0.88
CA ALA A 187 13.18 12.49 0.33
C ALA A 187 12.75 13.74 1.12
N ALA A 188 12.90 13.73 2.45
CA ALA A 188 12.60 14.88 3.29
C ALA A 188 13.54 16.07 3.05
N ALA A 189 14.81 15.81 2.69
CA ALA A 189 15.80 16.84 2.39
C ALA A 189 15.58 17.50 1.03
N ASP A 190 15.05 16.77 0.05
CA ASP A 190 14.77 17.28 -1.30
C ASP A 190 13.39 16.79 -1.82
N PRO A 191 12.27 17.21 -1.23
CA PRO A 191 10.95 16.69 -1.56
C PRO A 191 10.50 17.07 -2.97
N ILE A 192 9.57 16.29 -3.52
CA ILE A 192 8.79 16.69 -4.70
C ILE A 192 7.88 17.85 -4.31
N THR A 193 7.93 18.94 -5.07
CA THR A 193 7.17 20.19 -4.79
C THR A 193 6.23 20.58 -5.92
N GLU A 194 6.36 19.94 -7.07
CA GLU A 194 5.58 20.15 -8.29
C GLU A 194 4.16 19.59 -8.18
N TYR A 195 3.93 18.66 -7.24
CA TYR A 195 2.65 17.98 -7.05
C TYR A 195 2.24 17.95 -5.58
N SER A 196 0.93 18.02 -5.35
CA SER A 196 0.29 17.79 -4.05
C SER A 196 -0.37 16.41 -3.98
N ASN A 197 -0.94 16.06 -2.82
CA ASN A 197 -1.61 14.78 -2.57
C ASN A 197 -0.73 13.57 -2.87
N ILE A 198 0.54 13.67 -2.45
CA ILE A 198 1.52 12.59 -2.47
C ILE A 198 2.00 12.30 -1.05
N ALA A 199 2.24 11.03 -0.73
CA ALA A 199 2.91 10.62 0.50
C ALA A 199 4.11 9.72 0.19
N TYR A 200 5.06 9.66 1.11
CA TYR A 200 6.31 8.91 0.91
C TYR A 200 6.27 7.61 1.70
N THR A 201 6.63 6.51 1.05
CA THR A 201 6.58 5.19 1.69
C THR A 201 7.83 4.90 2.51
N ILE A 202 7.60 4.18 3.60
CA ILE A 202 8.63 3.59 4.44
C ILE A 202 8.30 2.12 4.74
N HIS A 203 9.27 1.23 4.51
CA HIS A 203 9.11 -0.21 4.75
C HIS A 203 10.03 -0.68 5.88
N ILE A 204 9.46 -1.41 6.86
CA ILE A 204 10.18 -1.80 8.06
C ILE A 204 10.00 -3.28 8.40
N TYR A 205 11.11 -4.00 8.52
CA TYR A 205 11.17 -5.33 9.10
C TYR A 205 11.92 -5.25 10.43
N ALA A 206 11.17 -5.35 11.53
CA ALA A 206 11.61 -4.95 12.86
C ALA A 206 12.81 -5.78 13.35
N ALA A 207 12.93 -7.06 13.00
CA ALA A 207 14.08 -7.85 13.45
C ALA A 207 15.39 -7.48 12.73
N THR A 208 15.31 -6.89 11.53
CA THR A 208 16.49 -6.46 10.75
C THR A 208 16.81 -4.99 10.92
N HIS A 209 15.81 -4.11 10.77
CA HIS A 209 16.07 -2.68 10.65
C HIS A 209 16.42 -2.03 12.00
N PRO A 210 17.45 -1.16 12.03
CA PRO A 210 17.86 -0.49 13.26
C PRO A 210 16.88 0.62 13.65
N LEU A 211 16.82 0.96 14.94
CA LEU A 211 16.02 2.08 15.44
C LEU A 211 16.48 3.45 14.92
N SER A 212 17.69 3.58 14.35
CA SER A 212 18.10 4.81 13.68
C SER A 212 17.19 5.16 12.48
N TYR A 213 16.54 4.18 11.85
CA TYR A 213 15.53 4.47 10.81
C TYR A 213 14.27 5.11 11.41
N LEU A 214 13.92 4.78 12.65
CA LEU A 214 12.82 5.44 13.37
C LEU A 214 13.18 6.88 13.70
N ASP A 215 14.43 7.15 14.07
CA ASP A 215 14.91 8.52 14.32
C ASP A 215 14.90 9.35 13.02
N ASN A 216 15.33 8.77 11.89
CA ASN A 216 15.19 9.41 10.57
C ASN A 216 13.71 9.69 10.23
N ALA A 217 12.82 8.73 10.48
CA ALA A 217 11.39 8.90 10.24
C ALA A 217 10.79 10.03 11.11
N ARG A 218 11.17 10.15 12.38
CA ARG A 218 10.75 11.24 13.28
C ARG A 218 11.17 12.62 12.78
N GLU A 219 12.34 12.73 12.17
CA GLU A 219 12.77 13.98 11.54
C GLU A 219 12.04 14.22 10.22
N ALA A 220 11.91 13.19 9.37
CA ALA A 220 11.28 13.29 8.07
C ALA A 220 9.81 13.74 8.15
N ILE A 221 9.05 13.25 9.14
CA ILE A 221 7.63 13.62 9.32
C ILE A 221 7.43 15.09 9.65
N LYS A 222 8.48 15.87 9.95
CA LYS A 222 8.38 17.33 10.11
C LYS A 222 8.26 18.06 8.77
N THR A 223 8.66 17.41 7.67
CA THR A 223 8.72 17.99 6.32
C THR A 223 7.78 17.31 5.35
N ILE A 224 7.69 15.98 5.38
CA ILE A 224 6.93 15.18 4.42
C ILE A 224 5.89 14.29 5.10
N PRO A 225 4.73 14.02 4.44
CA PRO A 225 3.81 12.98 4.89
C PRO A 225 4.39 11.58 4.63
N LEU A 226 4.48 10.76 5.68
CA LEU A 226 4.89 9.36 5.57
C LEU A 226 3.69 8.41 5.51
N PHE A 227 3.93 7.24 4.91
CA PHE A 227 3.01 6.12 4.82
C PHE A 227 3.80 4.81 5.02
N GLY A 228 3.47 4.02 6.03
CA GLY A 228 4.07 2.70 6.24
C GLY A 228 3.54 1.69 5.22
N GLY A 229 4.11 1.67 4.01
CA GLY A 229 3.64 0.81 2.91
C GLY A 229 3.70 -0.68 3.25
N GLU A 230 4.67 -1.04 4.09
CA GLU A 230 4.92 -2.40 4.53
C GLU A 230 5.56 -2.43 5.92
N ILE A 231 5.04 -3.26 6.82
CA ILE A 231 5.69 -3.57 8.09
C ILE A 231 5.63 -5.06 8.44
N GLY A 232 6.77 -5.59 8.89
CA GLY A 232 6.94 -6.94 9.41
C GLY A 232 7.63 -6.92 10.78
N ALA A 233 7.28 -7.84 11.67
CA ALA A 233 7.99 -8.01 12.95
C ALA A 233 9.24 -8.91 12.83
N MET A 234 9.38 -9.66 11.73
CA MET A 234 10.47 -10.58 11.42
C MET A 234 11.63 -9.87 10.69
N GLU A 235 12.55 -10.65 10.14
CA GLU A 235 13.69 -10.16 9.38
C GLU A 235 13.27 -9.75 7.96
N ALA A 236 14.06 -8.90 7.30
CA ALA A 236 13.79 -8.38 5.96
C ALA A 236 13.78 -9.47 4.85
N SER A 237 14.23 -10.68 5.17
CA SER A 237 14.06 -11.85 4.29
C SER A 237 12.60 -12.33 4.20
N GLY A 238 11.72 -11.83 5.07
CA GLY A 238 10.38 -12.36 5.28
C GLY A 238 10.33 -13.54 6.26
N ASP A 239 11.47 -13.96 6.81
CA ASP A 239 11.58 -15.10 7.72
C ASP A 239 12.33 -14.72 9.00
N GLY A 240 12.67 -15.70 9.83
CA GLY A 240 13.42 -15.49 11.07
C GLY A 240 12.53 -15.14 12.26
N ALA A 241 13.16 -14.74 13.36
CA ALA A 241 12.46 -14.51 14.62
C ALA A 241 11.68 -13.19 14.63
N LEU A 242 10.54 -13.17 15.32
CA LEU A 242 9.77 -11.94 15.54
C LEU A 242 10.44 -11.07 16.62
N ASP A 243 10.78 -9.82 16.29
CA ASP A 243 11.11 -8.77 17.25
C ASP A 243 9.85 -7.94 17.58
N VAL A 244 8.98 -8.52 18.40
CA VAL A 244 7.69 -7.92 18.79
C VAL A 244 7.88 -6.59 19.53
N THR A 245 8.96 -6.45 20.30
CA THR A 245 9.25 -5.21 21.05
C THR A 245 9.58 -4.06 20.10
N LYS A 246 10.47 -4.29 19.13
CA LYS A 246 10.81 -3.24 18.16
C LYS A 246 9.65 -2.98 17.20
N TYR A 247 8.90 -4.01 16.81
CA TYR A 247 7.66 -3.85 16.05
C TYR A 247 6.66 -2.94 16.77
N ASN A 248 6.37 -3.18 18.06
CA ASN A 248 5.47 -2.34 18.84
C ASN A 248 5.98 -0.90 18.98
N THR A 249 7.31 -0.69 19.00
CA THR A 249 7.89 0.66 19.00
C THR A 249 7.56 1.42 17.72
N TRP A 250 7.61 0.74 16.56
CA TRP A 250 7.19 1.31 15.28
C TRP A 250 5.68 1.56 15.21
N ILE A 251 4.86 0.61 15.67
CA ILE A 251 3.40 0.78 15.72
C ILE A 251 3.02 1.98 16.59
N SER A 252 3.59 2.14 17.79
CA SER A 252 3.33 3.32 18.63
C SER A 252 3.69 4.62 17.91
N PHE A 253 4.84 4.67 17.22
CA PHE A 253 5.21 5.85 16.44
C PHE A 253 4.20 6.15 15.33
N TYR A 254 3.75 5.14 14.60
CA TYR A 254 2.74 5.32 13.55
C TYR A 254 1.40 5.80 14.10
N GLU A 255 0.92 5.21 15.19
CA GLU A 255 -0.32 5.60 15.85
C GLU A 255 -0.26 7.04 16.42
N GLU A 256 0.80 7.37 17.17
CA GLU A 256 1.00 8.70 17.76
C GLU A 256 1.06 9.81 16.71
N ASN A 257 1.57 9.50 15.52
CA ASN A 257 1.77 10.48 14.46
C ASN A 257 0.72 10.41 13.34
N SER A 258 -0.27 9.52 13.47
CA SER A 258 -1.31 9.25 12.46
C SER A 258 -0.73 8.90 11.08
N ILE A 259 0.27 8.01 11.08
CA ILE A 259 0.92 7.48 9.87
C ILE A 259 0.23 6.15 9.53
N PRO A 260 -0.39 6.01 8.35
CA PRO A 260 -0.97 4.75 7.93
C PRO A 260 0.06 3.61 7.88
N TYR A 261 -0.37 2.37 8.10
CA TYR A 261 0.52 1.21 7.99
C TYR A 261 -0.19 -0.08 7.54
N LEU A 262 0.56 -0.97 6.90
CA LEU A 262 0.06 -2.29 6.48
C LEU A 262 1.00 -3.43 6.84
N CYS A 263 0.43 -4.50 7.39
CA CYS A 263 1.18 -5.72 7.70
C CYS A 263 1.42 -6.57 6.45
N TRP A 264 2.65 -7.06 6.26
CA TRP A 264 3.01 -8.01 5.20
C TRP A 264 3.10 -9.45 5.70
N ALA A 265 2.40 -10.46 5.17
CA ALA A 265 1.36 -10.41 4.12
C ALA A 265 0.42 -11.63 4.12
N VAL A 266 -0.69 -11.51 3.39
CA VAL A 266 -1.60 -12.63 3.08
C VAL A 266 -0.94 -13.55 2.06
N GLN A 267 -0.42 -14.66 2.58
CA GLN A 267 0.12 -15.80 1.87
C GLN A 267 0.19 -16.98 2.85
N SER A 268 0.48 -18.18 2.34
CA SER A 268 0.58 -19.41 3.13
C SER A 268 1.88 -20.17 2.87
N LYS A 269 2.97 -19.44 2.61
CA LYS A 269 4.32 -20.03 2.53
C LYS A 269 4.76 -20.49 3.91
N GLN A 270 5.61 -21.50 3.99
CA GLN A 270 6.27 -21.85 5.24
C GLN A 270 7.41 -20.86 5.53
N GLU A 271 7.06 -19.66 5.99
CA GLU A 271 7.98 -18.59 6.42
C GLU A 271 7.27 -17.65 7.40
N THR A 272 8.02 -16.92 8.22
CA THR A 272 7.45 -16.13 9.32
C THR A 272 6.47 -15.03 8.87
N CYS A 273 6.70 -14.34 7.74
CA CYS A 273 5.84 -13.24 7.29
C CYS A 273 4.51 -13.67 6.67
N SER A 274 4.27 -14.99 6.50
CA SER A 274 2.96 -15.48 6.08
C SER A 274 1.93 -15.30 7.18
N ILE A 275 0.79 -14.67 6.88
CA ILE A 275 -0.33 -14.56 7.83
C ILE A 275 -0.99 -15.91 8.08
N LEU A 276 -1.07 -16.75 7.06
CA LEU A 276 -1.66 -18.08 7.13
C LEU A 276 -0.56 -19.13 7.22
N LYS A 277 -0.80 -20.21 7.98
CA LYS A 277 0.03 -21.40 7.84
C LYS A 277 -0.19 -22.03 6.44
N PRO A 278 0.65 -23.00 6.03
CA PRO A 278 0.49 -23.79 4.80
C PRO A 278 -0.78 -24.68 4.72
N SER A 279 -1.93 -24.16 5.16
CA SER A 279 -3.25 -24.76 5.12
C SER A 279 -4.26 -23.90 4.35
N GLU A 280 -3.95 -22.62 4.09
CA GLU A 280 -4.86 -21.60 3.50
C GLU A 280 -6.15 -21.38 4.30
N ASP A 281 -6.25 -21.92 5.52
CA ASP A 281 -7.39 -21.76 6.41
C ASP A 281 -7.21 -20.49 7.25
N TRP A 282 -8.16 -19.57 7.16
CA TRP A 282 -8.20 -18.34 7.95
C TRP A 282 -8.31 -18.58 9.46
N ASN A 283 -8.68 -19.78 9.90
CA ASN A 283 -8.65 -20.17 11.30
C ASN A 283 -7.25 -20.60 11.78
N ASP A 284 -6.32 -20.83 10.86
CA ASP A 284 -4.97 -21.34 11.13
C ASP A 284 -3.89 -20.27 10.86
N LEU A 285 -4.01 -19.16 11.59
CA LEU A 285 -3.05 -18.06 11.53
C LEU A 285 -1.68 -18.45 12.12
N THR A 286 -0.61 -17.93 11.52
CA THR A 286 0.74 -17.95 12.11
C THR A 286 0.81 -17.04 13.34
N GLU A 287 1.95 -17.07 14.06
CA GLU A 287 2.19 -16.11 15.15
C GLU A 287 2.17 -14.66 14.65
N TRP A 288 2.76 -14.43 13.48
CA TRP A 288 2.71 -13.14 12.81
C TRP A 288 1.28 -12.75 12.42
N GLY A 289 0.50 -13.64 11.80
CA GLY A 289 -0.89 -13.36 11.44
C GLY A 289 -1.77 -12.98 12.63
N LYS A 290 -1.56 -13.63 13.78
CA LYS A 290 -2.21 -13.27 15.05
C LYS A 290 -1.77 -11.89 15.54
N LEU A 291 -0.47 -11.58 15.46
CA LEU A 291 0.06 -10.28 15.83
C LEU A 291 -0.56 -9.18 14.95
N CYS A 292 -0.55 -9.31 13.61
CA CYS A 292 -1.19 -8.37 12.68
C CYS A 292 -2.65 -8.10 13.04
N LYS A 293 -3.43 -9.18 13.20
CA LYS A 293 -4.85 -9.09 13.56
C LYS A 293 -5.03 -8.32 14.86
N SER A 294 -4.26 -8.68 15.90
CA SER A 294 -4.37 -8.02 17.21
C SER A 294 -3.94 -6.55 17.16
N THR A 295 -2.91 -6.21 16.39
CA THR A 295 -2.47 -4.82 16.19
C THR A 295 -3.56 -3.99 15.53
N ILE A 296 -4.10 -4.45 14.40
CA ILE A 296 -5.09 -3.66 13.66
C ILE A 296 -6.38 -3.52 14.48
N THR A 297 -6.87 -4.61 15.08
CA THR A 297 -8.12 -4.61 15.85
C THR A 297 -8.03 -3.79 17.14
N ALA A 298 -6.84 -3.62 17.74
CA ALA A 298 -6.67 -2.78 18.92
C ALA A 298 -6.88 -1.28 18.66
N HIS A 299 -6.82 -0.83 17.41
CA HIS A 299 -6.89 0.58 17.01
C HIS A 299 -8.07 0.93 16.08
N GLN A 300 -9.05 0.03 15.93
CA GLN A 300 -10.23 0.20 15.07
C GLN A 300 -11.54 0.24 15.86
#